data_AF-A0A2K0WTP8-F1
#
_entry.id   AF-A0A2K0WTP8-F1
#
_cell.length_a   1.000
_cell.length_b   1.000
_cell.length_c   1.000
_cell.angle_alpha   90.00
_cell.angle_beta   90.00
_cell.angle_gamma   90.00
#
_symmetry.space_group_name_H-M   'P 1'
#
loop_
_entity.id
_entity.type
_entity.pdbx_description
1 polymer ?
#
loop_
_entity_poly.entity_id
_entity_poly.type
_entity_poly.pdbx_seq_one_letter_code
_entity_poly.pdbx_strand_id
1 'polypeptide(L)'
;MTASGFFMKRATEIALGEIFPTKNTLENCQAFYLLSIAQQGNGLKDESHTSMGLALRIASAIKLHLEQTYAYETSNPAPDAIILRESARRTLWMLHSQDQLHSCSSSPISLAASDIDALLPCDEEDFANGQEPPSRAALEGTPRAIKDPSLVNDPNRSLFGTLIQAHGFWGIVTRDAVNYTPYSYPWDPESKFVKVSTKLDQ
;
A
#
# COMPACT_ATOMS: atom_id res chain seq x y z
N MET A 1 10.98 2.30 30.71
CA MET A 1 10.07 1.81 29.66
C MET A 1 9.42 3.02 29.02
N THR A 2 9.56 3.21 27.71
CA THR A 2 8.90 4.33 27.00
C THR A 2 7.40 4.05 26.86
N ALA A 3 6.58 5.10 26.70
CA ALA A 3 5.15 4.92 26.47
C ALA A 3 4.88 4.06 25.22
N SER A 4 5.63 4.28 24.15
CA SER A 4 5.58 3.46 22.92
C SER A 4 5.84 1.98 23.21
N GLY A 5 6.88 1.65 23.98
CA GLY A 5 7.19 0.27 24.33
C GLY A 5 6.10 -0.40 25.18
N PHE A 6 5.46 0.34 26.09
CA PHE A 6 4.35 -0.18 26.89
C PHE A 6 3.14 -0.52 26.02
N PHE A 7 2.68 0.41 25.18
CA PHE A 7 1.51 0.19 24.32
C PHE A 7 1.77 -0.85 23.23
N MET A 8 2.98 -0.88 22.67
CA MET A 8 3.37 -1.91 21.71
C MET A 8 3.35 -3.30 22.35
N LYS A 9 3.91 -3.47 23.54
CA LYS A 9 3.85 -4.75 24.27
C LYS A 9 2.40 -5.18 24.49
N ARG A 10 1.55 -4.25 24.93
CA ARG A 10 0.13 -4.52 25.16
C ARG A 10 -0.61 -4.91 23.88
N ALA A 11 -0.33 -4.23 22.77
CA ALA A 11 -0.91 -4.54 21.47
C ALA A 11 -0.46 -5.93 20.98
N THR A 12 0.82 -6.29 21.15
CA THR A 12 1.33 -7.63 20.82
C THR A 12 0.63 -8.73 21.62
N GLU A 13 0.39 -8.52 22.91
CA GLU A 13 -0.33 -9.49 23.76
C GLU A 13 -1.76 -9.74 23.25
N ILE A 14 -2.46 -8.68 22.82
CA ILE A 14 -3.82 -8.79 22.25
C ILE A 14 -3.76 -9.46 20.87
N ALA A 15 -2.79 -9.07 20.04
CA ALA A 15 -2.63 -9.56 18.69
C ALA A 15 -2.45 -11.09 18.62
N LEU A 16 -1.84 -11.72 19.62
CA LEU A 16 -1.72 -13.18 19.71
C LEU A 16 -3.07 -13.90 19.67
N GLY A 17 -4.12 -13.31 20.26
CA GLY A 17 -5.49 -13.84 20.21
C GLY A 17 -6.17 -13.66 18.85
N GLU A 18 -5.65 -12.75 18.02
CA GLU A 18 -6.21 -12.35 16.73
C GLU A 18 -5.46 -12.96 15.53
N ILE A 19 -4.52 -13.90 15.76
CA ILE A 19 -3.78 -14.58 14.68
C ILE A 19 -4.70 -15.53 13.90
N PHE A 20 -5.64 -16.18 14.59
CA PHE A 20 -6.61 -17.11 14.00
C PHE A 20 -8.03 -16.67 14.30
N PRO A 21 -8.47 -15.49 13.79
CA PRO A 21 -9.80 -14.99 14.09
C PRO A 21 -10.84 -15.85 13.38
N THR A 22 -12.05 -15.92 13.94
CA THR A 22 -13.18 -16.59 13.27
C THR A 22 -13.55 -15.90 11.95
N LYS A 23 -13.27 -14.59 11.83
CA LYS A 23 -13.47 -13.79 10.64
C LYS A 23 -12.41 -12.71 10.55
N ASN A 24 -11.78 -12.58 9.38
CA ASN A 24 -10.89 -11.46 9.08
C ASN A 24 -11.69 -10.18 8.83
N THR A 25 -11.27 -9.08 9.46
CA THR A 25 -11.88 -7.76 9.25
C THR A 25 -10.85 -6.71 8.81
N LEU A 26 -11.36 -5.55 8.38
CA LEU A 26 -10.51 -4.41 8.03
C LEU A 26 -9.74 -3.91 9.26
N GLU A 27 -10.38 -3.88 10.43
CA GLU A 27 -9.80 -3.43 11.68
C GLU A 27 -8.67 -4.35 12.13
N ASN A 28 -8.81 -5.68 11.97
CA ASN A 28 -7.71 -6.62 12.22
C ASN A 28 -6.51 -6.30 11.31
N CYS A 29 -6.78 -6.07 10.02
CA CYS A 29 -5.75 -5.71 9.03
C CYS A 29 -5.00 -4.43 9.44
N GLN A 30 -5.76 -3.37 9.76
CA GLN A 30 -5.22 -2.08 10.19
C GLN A 30 -4.45 -2.18 11.50
N ALA A 31 -4.91 -2.99 12.46
CA ALA A 31 -4.24 -3.20 13.73
C ALA A 31 -2.86 -3.85 13.55
N PHE A 32 -2.77 -4.93 12.76
CA PHE A 32 -1.49 -5.57 12.46
C PHE A 32 -0.54 -4.66 11.67
N TYR A 33 -1.09 -3.86 10.73
CA TYR A 33 -0.33 -2.85 10.02
C TYR A 33 0.28 -1.82 10.98
N LEU A 34 -0.52 -1.21 11.86
CA LEU A 34 -0.04 -0.23 12.83
C LEU A 34 0.98 -0.83 13.82
N LEU A 35 0.73 -2.07 14.26
CA LEU A 35 1.67 -2.78 15.13
C LEU A 35 3.02 -2.99 14.44
N SER A 36 3.03 -3.32 13.15
CA SER A 36 4.27 -3.48 12.38
C SER A 36 5.09 -2.18 12.34
N ILE A 37 4.46 -1.02 12.09
CA ILE A 37 5.14 0.28 12.10
C ILE A 37 5.72 0.59 13.47
N ALA A 38 4.96 0.34 14.54
CA ALA A 38 5.42 0.58 15.90
C ALA A 38 6.65 -0.30 16.25
N GLN A 39 6.61 -1.58 15.86
CA GLN A 39 7.73 -2.52 16.02
C GLN A 39 8.96 -2.06 15.25
N GLN A 40 8.77 -1.63 14.00
CA GLN A 40 9.85 -1.11 13.18
C GLN A 40 10.51 0.13 13.79
N GLY A 41 9.72 1.10 14.24
CA GLY A 41 10.22 2.32 14.89
C GLY A 41 11.02 2.05 16.17
N ASN A 42 10.85 0.88 16.78
CA ASN A 42 11.59 0.41 17.95
C ASN A 42 12.74 -0.57 17.60
N GLY A 43 13.02 -0.80 16.31
CA GLY A 43 14.09 -1.68 15.84
C GLY A 43 13.78 -3.18 15.89
N LEU A 44 12.52 -3.55 16.15
CA LEU A 44 12.04 -4.94 16.19
C LEU A 44 11.69 -5.43 14.77
N LYS A 45 12.73 -5.68 13.98
CA LYS A 45 12.59 -5.94 12.53
C LYS A 45 11.83 -7.23 12.21
N ASP A 46 12.12 -8.31 12.93
CA ASP A 46 11.52 -9.63 12.65
C ASP A 46 10.05 -9.65 13.05
N GLU A 47 9.71 -9.04 14.19
CA GLU A 47 8.35 -8.86 14.66
C GLU A 47 7.57 -7.97 13.70
N SER A 48 8.16 -6.84 13.29
CA SER A 48 7.56 -5.93 12.30
C SER A 48 7.26 -6.66 11.00
N HIS A 49 8.22 -7.43 10.48
CA HIS A 49 8.04 -8.19 9.24
C HIS A 49 6.93 -9.22 9.37
N THR A 50 6.83 -9.89 10.52
CA THR A 50 5.77 -10.88 10.80
C THR A 50 4.39 -10.23 10.88
N SER A 51 4.26 -9.13 11.62
CA SER A 51 3.00 -8.38 11.73
C SER A 51 2.55 -7.81 10.38
N MET A 52 3.48 -7.26 9.59
CA MET A 52 3.20 -6.80 8.23
C MET A 52 2.72 -7.94 7.33
N GLY A 53 3.41 -9.10 7.38
CA GLY A 53 3.02 -10.28 6.63
C GLY A 53 1.61 -10.74 6.97
N LEU A 54 1.22 -10.72 8.24
CA LEU A 54 -0.14 -11.05 8.65
C LEU A 54 -1.16 -10.02 8.14
N ALA A 55 -0.88 -8.72 8.23
CA ALA A 55 -1.74 -7.68 7.69
C ALA A 55 -1.99 -7.87 6.17
N LEU A 56 -0.94 -8.15 5.39
CA LEU A 56 -1.05 -8.44 3.95
C LEU A 56 -1.90 -9.69 3.68
N ARG A 57 -1.75 -10.75 4.48
CA ARG A 57 -2.56 -11.97 4.33
C ARG A 57 -4.03 -11.71 4.65
N ILE A 58 -4.33 -10.90 5.68
CA ILE A 58 -5.69 -10.48 6.02
C ILE A 58 -6.29 -9.64 4.89
N ALA A 59 -5.55 -8.65 4.37
CA ALA A 59 -5.97 -7.82 3.24
C ALA A 59 -6.34 -8.65 1.99
N SER A 60 -5.50 -9.64 1.67
CA SER A 60 -5.77 -10.58 0.58
C SER A 60 -6.98 -11.48 0.87
N ALA A 61 -7.14 -11.98 2.10
CA ALA A 61 -8.28 -12.80 2.49
C ALA A 61 -9.63 -12.06 2.38
N ILE A 62 -9.65 -10.76 2.70
CA ILE A 62 -10.83 -9.89 2.52
C ILE A 62 -10.85 -9.20 1.14
N LYS A 63 -9.97 -9.62 0.22
CA LYS A 63 -9.92 -9.23 -1.20
C LYS A 63 -9.75 -7.74 -1.45
N LEU A 64 -9.02 -7.01 -0.60
CA LEU A 64 -8.80 -5.57 -0.81
C LEU A 64 -8.13 -5.27 -2.16
N HIS A 65 -7.25 -6.15 -2.65
CA HIS A 65 -6.57 -6.00 -3.94
C HIS A 65 -7.49 -5.99 -5.17
N LEU A 66 -8.78 -6.30 -5.05
CA LEU A 66 -9.73 -6.36 -6.17
C LEU A 66 -10.63 -5.13 -6.18
N GLU A 67 -10.74 -4.45 -7.32
CA GLU A 67 -11.57 -3.23 -7.44
C GLU A 67 -13.06 -3.50 -7.10
N GLN A 68 -13.55 -4.67 -7.47
CA GLN A 68 -14.93 -5.10 -7.20
C GLN A 68 -15.29 -5.14 -5.71
N THR A 69 -14.30 -5.24 -4.81
CA THR A 69 -14.51 -5.22 -3.36
C THR A 69 -15.03 -3.86 -2.87
N TYR A 70 -14.86 -2.81 -3.68
CA TYR A 70 -15.30 -1.46 -3.36
C TYR A 70 -16.65 -1.09 -3.99
N ALA A 71 -17.26 -1.99 -4.76
CA ALA A 71 -18.54 -1.74 -5.41
C ALA A 71 -19.69 -1.57 -4.39
N TYR A 72 -20.63 -0.69 -4.73
CA TYR A 72 -21.85 -0.47 -3.96
C TYR A 72 -22.99 -1.37 -4.44
N GLU A 73 -23.81 -1.84 -3.50
CA GLU A 73 -25.05 -2.58 -3.82
C GLU A 73 -26.16 -1.64 -4.33
N THR A 74 -26.11 -0.37 -3.93
CA THR A 74 -27.06 0.68 -4.28
C THR A 74 -26.39 1.75 -5.13
N SER A 75 -27.17 2.41 -5.99
CA SER A 75 -26.70 3.52 -6.82
C SER A 75 -26.45 4.82 -6.04
N ASN A 76 -26.97 4.93 -4.80
CA ASN A 76 -26.76 6.08 -3.94
C ASN A 76 -26.33 5.63 -2.53
N PRO A 77 -25.05 5.26 -2.34
CA PRO A 77 -24.55 4.81 -1.05
C PRO A 77 -24.55 5.97 -0.03
N ALA A 78 -24.74 5.62 1.24
CA ALA A 78 -24.61 6.59 2.32
C ALA A 78 -23.14 7.07 2.45
N PRO A 79 -22.89 8.32 2.89
CA PRO A 79 -21.53 8.84 3.06
C PRO A 79 -20.63 7.93 3.91
N ASP A 80 -21.14 7.39 5.03
CA ASP A 80 -20.40 6.47 5.89
C ASP A 80 -19.95 5.20 5.16
N ALA A 81 -20.76 4.70 4.23
CA ALA A 81 -20.41 3.54 3.41
C ALA A 81 -19.29 3.88 2.44
N ILE A 82 -19.30 5.08 1.84
CA ILE A 82 -18.23 5.56 0.96
C ILE A 82 -16.92 5.68 1.76
N ILE A 83 -16.96 6.32 2.94
CA ILE A 83 -15.82 6.47 3.84
C ILE A 83 -15.23 5.12 4.22
N LEU A 84 -16.07 4.14 4.56
CA LEU A 84 -15.61 2.80 4.94
C LEU A 84 -14.89 2.09 3.78
N ARG A 85 -15.43 2.17 2.55
CA ARG A 85 -14.80 1.57 1.36
C ARG A 85 -13.49 2.25 1.02
N GLU A 86 -13.45 3.58 1.09
CA GLU A 86 -12.23 4.35 0.85
C GLU A 86 -11.17 4.08 1.93
N SER A 87 -11.58 3.91 3.19
CA SER A 87 -10.69 3.49 4.28
C SER A 87 -10.04 2.13 4.00
N ALA A 88 -10.82 1.19 3.44
CA ALA A 88 -10.31 -0.11 3.02
C ALA A 88 -9.34 0.00 1.83
N ARG A 89 -9.63 0.88 0.86
CA ARG A 89 -8.74 1.16 -0.28
C ARG A 89 -7.42 1.78 0.16
N ARG A 90 -7.47 2.79 1.02
CA ARG A 90 -6.28 3.42 1.61
C ARG A 90 -5.45 2.42 2.41
N THR A 91 -6.10 1.52 3.15
CA THR A 91 -5.40 0.45 3.90
C THR A 91 -4.58 -0.46 2.99
N LEU A 92 -5.14 -0.93 1.87
CA LEU A 92 -4.41 -1.71 0.87
C LEU A 92 -3.19 -0.96 0.36
N TRP A 93 -3.38 0.30 -0.05
CA TRP A 93 -2.31 1.08 -0.66
C TRP A 93 -1.20 1.43 0.33
N MET A 94 -1.55 1.66 1.60
CA MET A 94 -0.54 1.82 2.66
C MET A 94 0.24 0.54 2.94
N LEU A 95 -0.40 -0.63 2.87
CA LEU A 95 0.29 -1.91 2.98
C LEU A 95 1.27 -2.11 1.82
N HIS A 96 0.81 -1.92 0.58
CA HIS A 96 1.67 -2.01 -0.61
C HIS A 96 2.84 -1.01 -0.53
N SER A 97 2.55 0.22 -0.12
CA SER A 97 3.56 1.26 0.08
C SER A 97 4.65 0.84 1.07
N GLN A 98 4.28 0.33 2.25
CA GLN A 98 5.29 -0.08 3.24
C GLN A 98 6.05 -1.33 2.78
N ASP A 99 5.38 -2.26 2.11
CA ASP A 99 6.03 -3.42 1.49
C ASP A 99 7.11 -2.98 0.49
N GLN A 100 6.86 -1.94 -0.33
CA GLN A 100 7.86 -1.35 -1.23
C GLN A 100 9.03 -0.68 -0.49
N LEU A 101 8.76 0.05 0.59
CA LEU A 101 9.78 0.77 1.36
C LEU A 101 10.70 -0.17 2.16
N HIS A 102 10.24 -1.39 2.46
CA HIS A 102 10.97 -2.36 3.28
C HIS A 102 11.54 -3.53 2.49
N SER A 103 11.04 -3.75 1.27
CA SER A 103 11.59 -4.76 0.37
C SER A 103 13.04 -4.47 0.03
N CYS A 104 13.89 -5.48 0.19
CA CYS A 104 15.32 -5.41 -0.08
C CYS A 104 15.78 -6.77 -0.66
N SER A 105 17.05 -6.93 -1.03
CA SER A 105 17.56 -8.17 -1.63
C SER A 105 17.26 -9.44 -0.82
N SER A 106 17.12 -9.32 0.51
CA SER A 106 16.81 -10.41 1.43
C SER A 106 15.33 -10.55 1.83
N SER A 107 14.45 -9.66 1.39
CA SER A 107 12.99 -9.75 1.64
C SER A 107 12.23 -9.26 0.40
N PRO A 108 11.68 -10.18 -0.40
CA PRO A 108 10.96 -9.82 -1.62
C PRO A 108 9.62 -9.16 -1.31
N ILE A 109 9.13 -8.36 -2.28
CA ILE A 109 7.79 -7.78 -2.25
C ILE A 109 6.76 -8.91 -2.07
N SER A 110 5.90 -8.75 -1.09
CA SER A 110 4.84 -9.71 -0.76
C SER A 110 3.55 -9.45 -1.54
N LEU A 111 3.30 -8.22 -1.99
CA LEU A 111 2.15 -7.86 -2.83
C LEU A 111 2.61 -7.05 -4.06
N ALA A 112 2.79 -7.74 -5.19
CA ALA A 112 3.22 -7.11 -6.43
C ALA A 112 2.10 -6.24 -7.03
N ALA A 113 2.48 -5.16 -7.71
CA ALA A 113 1.52 -4.27 -8.38
C ALA A 113 0.67 -5.01 -9.44
N SER A 114 1.25 -6.04 -10.07
CA SER A 114 0.54 -6.90 -11.04
C SER A 114 -0.65 -7.66 -10.46
N ASP A 115 -0.68 -7.84 -9.13
CA ASP A 115 -1.73 -8.58 -8.42
C ASP A 115 -2.81 -7.65 -7.84
N ILE A 116 -2.67 -6.32 -8.02
CA ILE A 116 -3.60 -5.32 -7.50
C ILE A 116 -4.44 -4.75 -8.65
N ASP A 117 -5.72 -5.11 -8.71
CA ASP A 117 -6.70 -4.53 -9.63
C ASP A 117 -7.31 -3.22 -9.09
N ALA A 118 -7.17 -2.95 -7.78
CA ALA A 118 -7.72 -1.76 -7.15
C ALA A 118 -7.15 -0.46 -7.75
N LEU A 119 -7.99 0.57 -7.91
CA LEU A 119 -7.61 1.93 -8.27
C LEU A 119 -7.06 2.70 -7.06
N LEU A 120 -6.33 3.79 -7.32
CA LEU A 120 -5.71 4.64 -6.32
C LEU A 120 -6.76 5.38 -5.45
N PRO A 121 -6.39 5.78 -4.22
CA PRO A 121 -7.28 6.50 -3.31
C PRO A 121 -7.73 7.87 -3.84
N CYS A 122 -8.91 8.32 -3.41
CA CYS A 122 -9.42 9.66 -3.69
C CYS A 122 -8.71 10.72 -2.84
N ASP A 123 -9.00 11.98 -3.11
CA ASP A 123 -8.47 13.09 -2.32
C ASP A 123 -9.05 13.15 -0.89
N GLU A 124 -8.48 14.02 -0.06
CA GLU A 124 -8.90 14.14 1.33
C GLU A 124 -10.26 14.82 1.50
N GLU A 125 -10.68 15.66 0.56
CA GLU A 125 -11.97 16.36 0.64
C GLU A 125 -13.12 15.40 0.33
N ASP A 126 -13.00 14.62 -0.74
CA ASP A 126 -13.93 13.55 -1.11
C ASP A 126 -14.03 12.52 0.02
N PHE A 127 -12.90 12.12 0.59
CA PHE A 127 -12.91 11.18 1.72
C PHE A 127 -13.58 11.77 2.96
N ALA A 128 -13.25 13.00 3.36
CA ALA A 128 -13.81 13.62 4.55
C ALA A 128 -15.34 13.84 4.44
N ASN A 129 -15.82 14.09 3.22
CA ASN A 129 -17.24 14.31 2.95
C ASN A 129 -18.00 13.04 2.57
N GLY A 130 -17.33 11.89 2.45
CA GLY A 130 -17.93 10.64 1.97
C GLY A 130 -18.53 10.79 0.58
N GLN A 131 -17.74 11.33 -0.36
CA GLN A 131 -18.09 11.52 -1.77
C GLN A 131 -17.23 10.63 -2.65
N GLU A 132 -17.82 10.08 -3.72
CA GLU A 132 -17.05 9.36 -4.73
C GLU A 132 -16.38 10.37 -5.68
N PRO A 133 -15.07 10.25 -5.94
CA PRO A 133 -14.39 11.09 -6.91
C PRO A 133 -14.95 10.88 -8.32
N PRO A 134 -14.84 11.89 -9.20
CA PRO A 134 -15.29 11.79 -10.59
C PRO A 134 -14.51 10.74 -11.41
N SER A 135 -13.24 10.52 -11.07
CA SER A 135 -12.41 9.44 -11.63
C SER A 135 -11.31 9.04 -10.65
N ARG A 136 -10.64 7.92 -10.91
CA ARG A 136 -9.56 7.40 -10.06
C ARG A 136 -8.39 6.95 -10.93
N ALA A 137 -7.20 7.38 -10.51
CA ALA A 137 -5.95 6.96 -11.13
C ALA A 137 -5.63 5.48 -10.87
N ALA A 138 -4.74 4.90 -11.66
CA ALA A 138 -4.18 3.57 -11.45
C ALA A 138 -2.66 3.64 -11.25
N LEU A 139 -2.10 2.77 -10.41
CA LEU A 139 -0.65 2.67 -10.29
C LEU A 139 -0.07 1.96 -11.52
N GLU A 140 1.04 2.44 -12.06
CA GLU A 140 1.73 1.81 -13.17
C GLU A 140 2.07 0.33 -12.85
N GLY A 141 1.86 -0.57 -13.82
CA GLY A 141 2.09 -2.00 -13.67
C GLY A 141 0.92 -2.78 -13.06
N THR A 142 -0.14 -2.10 -12.62
CA THR A 142 -1.41 -2.76 -12.27
C THR A 142 -2.17 -3.21 -13.52
N PRO A 143 -3.04 -4.24 -13.43
CA PRO A 143 -3.89 -4.65 -14.55
C PRO A 143 -4.75 -3.50 -15.12
N ARG A 144 -5.23 -2.58 -14.27
CA ARG A 144 -6.00 -1.40 -14.71
C ARG A 144 -5.17 -0.45 -15.54
N ALA A 145 -3.95 -0.12 -15.10
CA ALA A 145 -3.03 0.73 -15.85
C ALA A 145 -2.56 0.08 -17.16
N ILE A 146 -2.39 -1.25 -17.19
CA ILE A 146 -2.03 -1.97 -18.42
C ILE A 146 -3.17 -1.91 -19.43
N LYS A 147 -4.42 -2.11 -18.97
CA LYS A 147 -5.61 -2.08 -19.82
C LYS A 147 -5.93 -0.67 -20.31
N ASP A 148 -5.78 0.33 -19.44
CA ASP A 148 -6.00 1.74 -19.75
C ASP A 148 -4.82 2.58 -19.22
N PRO A 149 -3.80 2.80 -20.06
CA PRO A 149 -2.62 3.59 -19.69
C PRO A 149 -2.93 5.04 -19.33
N SER A 150 -4.08 5.59 -19.75
CA SER A 150 -4.45 6.96 -19.43
C SER A 150 -4.70 7.18 -17.93
N LEU A 151 -5.10 6.12 -17.22
CA LEU A 151 -5.35 6.15 -15.77
C LEU A 151 -4.10 6.43 -14.94
N VAL A 152 -2.90 6.18 -15.48
CA VAL A 152 -1.64 6.49 -14.76
C VAL A 152 -1.50 8.00 -14.55
N ASN A 153 -1.91 8.78 -15.54
CA ASN A 153 -1.83 10.24 -15.59
C ASN A 153 -3.21 10.90 -15.47
N ASP A 154 -4.15 10.25 -14.77
CA ASP A 154 -5.48 10.80 -14.53
C ASP A 154 -5.34 12.18 -13.82
N PRO A 155 -6.00 13.24 -14.33
CA PRO A 155 -5.86 14.59 -13.78
C PRO A 155 -6.44 14.75 -12.37
N ASN A 156 -7.30 13.82 -11.93
CA ASN A 156 -7.89 13.77 -10.60
C ASN A 156 -7.08 12.85 -9.65
N ARG A 157 -5.84 12.49 -10.01
CA ARG A 157 -4.95 11.73 -9.12
C ARG A 157 -4.72 12.51 -7.83
N SER A 158 -5.15 11.93 -6.71
CA SER A 158 -4.99 12.53 -5.38
C SER A 158 -3.52 12.65 -4.97
N LEU A 159 -3.26 13.52 -3.98
CA LEU A 159 -1.95 13.59 -3.32
C LEU A 159 -1.56 12.24 -2.71
N PHE A 160 -2.53 11.50 -2.17
CA PHE A 160 -2.33 10.14 -1.68
C PHE A 160 -1.86 9.22 -2.82
N GLY A 161 -2.53 9.24 -3.97
CA GLY A 161 -2.11 8.47 -5.15
C GLY A 161 -0.68 8.81 -5.60
N THR A 162 -0.32 10.08 -5.56
CA THR A 162 1.04 10.55 -5.86
C THR A 162 2.07 10.03 -4.85
N LEU A 163 1.74 9.98 -3.55
CA LEU A 163 2.60 9.40 -2.52
C LEU A 163 2.89 7.91 -2.79
N ILE A 164 1.86 7.14 -3.19
CA ILE A 164 2.01 5.73 -3.54
C ILE A 164 2.95 5.54 -4.74
N GLN A 165 2.82 6.38 -5.77
CA GLN A 165 3.72 6.36 -6.92
C GLN A 165 5.16 6.66 -6.53
N ALA A 166 5.38 7.69 -5.70
CA ALA A 166 6.71 8.04 -5.21
C ALA A 166 7.36 6.89 -4.43
N HIS A 167 6.61 6.20 -3.57
CA HIS A 167 7.11 5.01 -2.86
C HIS A 167 7.40 3.83 -3.80
N GLY A 168 6.63 3.67 -4.86
CA GLY A 168 6.92 2.70 -5.93
C GLY A 168 8.27 2.96 -6.60
N PHE A 169 8.54 4.22 -6.97
CA PHE A 169 9.83 4.63 -7.53
C PHE A 169 10.99 4.42 -6.55
N TRP A 170 10.78 4.78 -5.28
CA TRP A 170 11.77 4.53 -4.22
C TRP A 170 12.13 3.03 -4.14
N GLY A 171 11.13 2.15 -4.12
CA GLY A 171 11.35 0.70 -4.09
C GLY A 171 12.19 0.20 -5.27
N ILE A 172 11.97 0.73 -6.48
CA ILE A 172 12.77 0.38 -7.67
C ILE A 172 14.23 0.79 -7.44
N VAL A 173 14.46 2.03 -7.04
CA VAL A 173 15.80 2.60 -6.84
C VAL A 173 16.56 1.85 -5.75
N THR A 174 15.94 1.57 -4.60
CA THR A 174 16.61 0.90 -3.48
C THR A 174 16.96 -0.54 -3.81
N ARG A 175 16.07 -1.31 -4.43
CA ARG A 175 16.36 -2.70 -4.80
C ARG A 175 17.47 -2.79 -5.84
N ASP A 176 17.47 -1.92 -6.85
CA ASP A 176 18.53 -1.91 -7.86
C ASP A 176 19.89 -1.46 -7.25
N ALA A 177 19.88 -0.50 -6.32
CA ALA A 177 21.10 -0.09 -5.61
C ALA A 177 21.70 -1.20 -4.74
N VAL A 178 20.86 -2.00 -4.07
CA VAL A 178 21.33 -3.10 -3.20
C VAL A 178 21.71 -4.35 -4.00
N ASN A 179 21.06 -4.62 -5.14
CA ASN A 179 21.34 -5.78 -5.99
C ASN A 179 22.54 -5.59 -6.94
N TYR A 180 23.42 -4.61 -6.70
CA TYR A 180 24.58 -4.20 -7.51
C TYR A 180 24.83 -5.10 -8.74
N THR A 181 24.24 -4.72 -9.87
CA THR A 181 24.59 -5.31 -11.16
C THR A 181 25.81 -4.55 -11.70
N PRO A 182 26.96 -5.21 -11.98
CA PRO A 182 28.21 -4.57 -12.39
C PRO A 182 28.15 -3.69 -13.67
N TYR A 183 26.99 -3.63 -14.31
CA TYR A 183 26.74 -2.96 -15.59
C TYR A 183 25.53 -2.01 -15.54
N SER A 184 25.14 -1.53 -14.36
CA SER A 184 23.98 -0.64 -14.21
C SER A 184 24.36 0.60 -13.42
N TYR A 185 25.22 1.42 -14.01
CA TYR A 185 25.62 2.68 -13.39
C TYR A 185 24.49 3.71 -13.50
N PRO A 186 24.25 4.54 -12.46
CA PRO A 186 23.20 5.56 -12.50
C PRO A 186 23.31 6.59 -13.63
N TRP A 187 24.53 6.83 -14.11
CA TRP A 187 24.82 7.76 -15.21
C TRP A 187 24.79 7.10 -16.60
N ASP A 188 24.52 5.79 -16.69
CA ASP A 188 24.29 5.15 -17.99
C ASP A 188 22.91 5.61 -18.53
N PRO A 189 22.84 6.18 -19.75
CA PRO A 189 21.59 6.62 -20.36
C PRO A 189 20.50 5.54 -20.43
N GLU A 190 20.88 4.26 -20.55
CA GLU A 190 19.93 3.14 -20.62
C GLU A 190 19.60 2.53 -19.25
N SER A 191 20.18 3.08 -18.18
CA SER A 191 19.96 2.61 -16.82
C SER A 191 18.51 2.76 -16.39
N LYS A 192 18.10 1.87 -15.48
CA LYS A 192 16.79 1.98 -14.83
C LYS A 192 16.64 3.29 -14.05
N PHE A 193 17.74 3.87 -13.55
CA PHE A 193 17.73 5.14 -12.84
C PHE A 193 17.31 6.30 -13.75
N VAL A 194 17.85 6.36 -14.97
CA VAL A 194 17.43 7.38 -15.96
C VAL A 194 15.96 7.20 -16.33
N LYS A 195 15.49 5.96 -16.54
CA LYS A 195 14.08 5.66 -16.83
C LYS A 195 13.15 6.10 -15.70
N VAL A 196 13.54 5.89 -14.44
CA VAL A 196 12.78 6.39 -13.28
C VAL A 196 12.82 7.92 -13.22
N SER A 197 13.97 8.55 -13.50
CA SER A 197 14.06 10.02 -13.54
C SER A 197 13.12 10.64 -14.57
N THR A 198 13.07 10.12 -15.80
CA THR A 198 12.14 10.62 -16.83
C THR A 198 10.68 10.48 -16.42
N LYS A 199 10.33 9.47 -15.62
CA LYS A 199 8.98 9.27 -15.10
C LYS A 199 8.62 10.21 -13.95
N LEU A 200 9.60 10.70 -13.20
CA LEU A 200 9.37 11.69 -12.13
C LEU A 200 9.07 13.09 -12.69
N ASP A 201 9.53 13.37 -13.91
CA ASP A 201 9.28 14.65 -14.60
C ASP A 201 7.90 14.72 -15.29
N GLN A 202 7.08 13.65 -15.19
CA GLN A 202 5.75 13.51 -15.80
C GLN A 202 4.65 13.54 -14.73
#